data_AF-A0A3P5XHM8-F1
#
_entry.id   AF-A0A3P5XHM8-F1
#
_cell.length_a   1.000
_cell.length_b   1.000
_cell.length_c   1.000
_cell.angle_alpha   90.00
_cell.angle_beta   90.00
_cell.angle_gamma   90.00
#
_symmetry.space_group_name_H-M   'P 1'
#
loop_
_entity.id
_entity.type
_entity.pdbx_description
1 polymer ?
#
loop_
_entity_poly.entity_id
_entity_poly.type
_entity_poly.pdbx_seq_one_letter_code
_entity_poly.pdbx_strand_id
1 'polypeptide(L)'
;MNVLLEPWDTPFGLPPFARIRDEDFAPAFDEALRLARARIHEIATGDGADFDAVIGALELAERELDQVAGVFYNLSGADSNPTREALMRDLAPKMSEFSSEITNNKPLFAKIETLWQARESAGLNPEQLRVLELYRRMFLRAGAQLEGAAAERLTVVKSRLASLGTTFSQNLLADERDWFMELAEADLEGLPDFVTSAARAAGAERGLGPVVTLSRSLIVPFLQFSPRRALRQKAYEA
;
A
#
# COMPACT_ATOMS: atom_id res chain seq x y z
N MET A 1 -9.85 4.87 23.16
CA MET A 1 -9.38 3.56 22.64
C MET A 1 -9.63 3.59 21.14
N ASN A 2 -8.63 3.28 20.33
CA ASN A 2 -8.76 3.29 18.86
C ASN A 2 -8.93 1.84 18.40
N VAL A 3 -10.03 1.55 17.72
CA VAL A 3 -10.39 0.18 17.28
C VAL A 3 -9.32 -0.48 16.40
N LEU A 4 -8.54 0.32 15.68
CA LEU A 4 -7.47 -0.17 14.81
C LEU A 4 -6.21 -0.60 15.58
N LEU A 5 -6.06 -0.19 16.84
CA LEU A 5 -4.92 -0.52 17.71
C LEU A 5 -5.26 -1.56 18.79
N GLU A 6 -6.54 -1.94 18.89
CA GLU A 6 -6.99 -2.98 19.80
C GLU A 6 -6.66 -4.37 19.23
N PRO A 7 -6.36 -5.37 20.06
CA PRO A 7 -6.40 -6.77 19.64
C PRO A 7 -7.82 -7.13 19.17
N TRP A 8 -7.92 -7.76 18.01
CA TRP A 8 -9.22 -8.20 17.47
C TRP A 8 -9.57 -9.60 17.95
N ASP A 9 -10.75 -9.75 18.54
CA ASP A 9 -11.32 -11.00 19.05
C ASP A 9 -12.30 -11.66 18.05
N THR A 10 -12.39 -11.10 16.85
CA THR A 10 -13.21 -11.64 15.75
C THR A 10 -12.64 -12.97 15.23
N PRO A 11 -13.45 -13.80 14.56
CA PRO A 11 -12.96 -15.03 13.95
C PRO A 11 -11.75 -14.79 13.05
N PHE A 12 -10.67 -15.54 13.28
CA PHE A 12 -9.40 -15.43 12.55
C PHE A 12 -8.68 -14.07 12.67
N GLY A 13 -9.07 -13.22 13.62
CA GLY A 13 -8.50 -11.87 13.74
C GLY A 13 -8.87 -10.98 12.55
N LEU A 14 -10.10 -11.10 12.05
CA LEU A 14 -10.62 -10.21 11.02
C LEU A 14 -10.77 -8.77 11.54
N PRO A 15 -10.44 -7.74 10.74
CA PRO A 15 -10.71 -6.37 11.12
C PRO A 15 -12.20 -6.18 11.44
N PRO A 16 -12.56 -5.54 12.57
CA PRO A 16 -13.96 -5.30 12.93
C PRO A 16 -14.54 -4.14 12.10
N PHE A 17 -14.68 -4.34 10.78
CA PHE A 17 -15.04 -3.30 9.80
C PHE A 17 -16.27 -2.47 10.17
N ALA A 18 -17.28 -3.07 10.82
CA ALA A 18 -18.48 -2.37 11.26
C ALA A 18 -18.22 -1.27 12.32
N ARG A 19 -17.07 -1.30 12.99
CA ARG A 19 -16.67 -0.32 14.01
C ARG A 19 -15.62 0.68 13.50
N ILE A 20 -14.99 0.42 12.36
CA ILE A 20 -13.90 1.22 11.82
C ILE A 20 -14.48 2.40 11.05
N ARG A 21 -14.02 3.61 11.36
CA ARG A 21 -14.38 4.84 10.64
C ARG A 21 -13.13 5.50 10.08
N ASP A 22 -13.34 6.36 9.08
CA ASP A 22 -12.22 7.02 8.40
C ASP A 22 -11.40 7.90 9.36
N GLU A 23 -12.04 8.48 10.38
CA GLU A 23 -11.37 9.31 11.39
C GLU A 23 -10.47 8.51 12.34
N ASP A 24 -10.63 7.18 12.41
CA ASP A 24 -9.81 6.34 13.27
C ASP A 24 -8.39 6.14 12.71
N PHE A 25 -8.19 6.26 11.39
CA PHE A 25 -6.92 5.91 10.74
C PHE A 25 -5.77 6.85 11.08
N ALA A 26 -5.93 8.17 10.93
CA ALA A 26 -4.85 9.12 11.16
C ALA A 26 -4.22 8.99 12.57
N PRO A 27 -4.99 9.01 13.67
CA PRO A 27 -4.43 8.82 15.01
C PRO A 27 -3.87 7.40 15.22
N ALA A 28 -4.41 6.38 14.55
CA ALA A 28 -3.87 5.02 14.63
C ALA A 28 -2.50 4.90 13.96
N PHE A 29 -2.33 5.49 12.76
CA PHE A 29 -1.04 5.52 12.07
C PHE A 29 0.01 6.28 12.87
N ASP A 30 -0.33 7.44 13.42
CA ASP A 30 0.62 8.24 14.20
C ASP A 30 1.13 7.47 15.44
N GLU A 31 0.23 6.79 16.17
CA GLU A 31 0.62 5.97 17.31
C GLU A 31 1.37 4.69 16.91
N ALA A 32 0.92 4.01 15.85
CA ALA A 32 1.59 2.80 15.36
C ALA A 32 3.02 3.09 14.86
N LEU A 33 3.22 4.20 14.12
CA LEU A 33 4.54 4.66 13.71
C LEU A 33 5.42 5.01 14.92
N ARG A 34 4.84 5.64 15.96
CA ARG A 34 5.57 5.95 17.20
C ARG A 34 6.05 4.68 17.91
N LEU A 35 5.17 3.69 18.05
CA LEU A 35 5.49 2.40 18.66
C LEU A 35 6.55 1.63 17.87
N ALA A 36 6.40 1.57 16.55
CA ALA A 36 7.35 0.89 15.68
C ALA A 36 8.74 1.53 15.75
N ARG A 37 8.84 2.87 15.67
CA ARG A 37 10.12 3.58 15.84
C ARG A 37 10.79 3.30 17.18
N ALA A 38 10.02 3.27 18.27
CA ALA A 38 10.56 2.97 19.60
C ALA A 38 11.17 1.56 19.65
N ARG A 39 10.46 0.55 19.13
CA ARG A 39 10.96 -0.84 19.10
C ARG A 39 12.18 -0.99 18.19
N ILE A 40 12.16 -0.39 17.01
CA ILE A 40 13.32 -0.39 16.10
C ILE A 40 14.54 0.27 16.74
N HIS A 41 14.34 1.37 17.47
CA HIS A 41 15.40 2.01 18.23
C HIS A 41 15.96 1.07 19.30
N GLU A 42 15.09 0.43 20.11
CA GLU A 42 15.50 -0.55 21.12
C GLU A 42 16.31 -1.70 20.53
N ILE A 43 15.88 -2.27 19.41
CA ILE A 43 16.62 -3.33 18.69
C ILE A 43 17.99 -2.82 18.23
N ALA A 44 18.03 -1.61 17.67
CA ALA A 44 19.26 -1.03 17.13
C ALA A 44 20.29 -0.70 18.23
N THR A 45 19.85 -0.25 19.40
CA THR A 45 20.74 0.21 20.49
C THR A 45 20.93 -0.78 21.63
N GLY A 46 20.10 -1.82 21.72
CA GLY A 46 20.17 -2.82 22.79
C GLY A 46 21.37 -3.76 22.66
N ASP A 47 21.66 -4.51 23.73
CA ASP A 47 22.82 -5.43 23.77
C ASP A 47 22.58 -6.76 23.04
N GLY A 48 21.31 -7.12 22.82
CA GLY A 48 20.92 -8.36 22.13
C GLY A 48 21.46 -8.41 20.70
N ALA A 49 22.15 -9.50 20.36
CA ALA A 49 22.83 -9.66 19.06
C ALA A 49 22.59 -11.05 18.43
N ASP A 50 21.70 -11.86 19.01
CA ASP A 50 21.26 -13.12 18.42
C ASP A 50 20.12 -12.91 17.41
N PHE A 51 19.70 -13.99 16.75
CA PHE A 51 18.67 -13.93 15.73
C PHE A 51 17.35 -13.39 16.26
N ASP A 52 16.90 -13.84 17.42
CA ASP A 52 15.60 -13.47 17.98
C ASP A 52 15.59 -12.01 18.47
N ALA A 53 16.68 -11.54 19.08
CA ALA A 53 16.81 -10.16 19.53
C ALA A 53 16.92 -9.14 18.40
N VAL A 54 17.32 -9.56 17.19
CA VAL A 54 17.47 -8.69 16.03
C VAL A 54 16.39 -8.97 14.98
N ILE A 55 16.47 -10.10 14.28
CA ILE A 55 15.56 -10.43 13.17
C ILE A 55 14.17 -10.79 13.70
N GLY A 56 14.08 -11.63 14.72
CA GLY A 56 12.79 -11.98 15.34
C GLY A 56 12.07 -10.76 15.91
N ALA A 57 12.82 -9.86 16.56
CA ALA A 57 12.28 -8.61 17.06
C ALA A 57 11.87 -7.64 15.94
N LEU A 58 12.62 -7.56 14.84
CA LEU A 58 12.25 -6.75 13.67
C LEU A 58 10.92 -7.21 13.05
N GLU A 59 10.73 -8.52 12.89
CA GLU A 59 9.48 -9.11 12.37
C GLU A 59 8.24 -8.77 13.23
N LEU A 60 8.44 -8.37 14.49
CA LEU A 60 7.36 -8.01 15.41
C LEU A 60 7.29 -6.51 15.71
N ALA A 61 8.28 -5.73 15.28
CA ALA A 61 8.41 -4.33 15.65
C ALA A 61 7.25 -3.47 15.10
N GLU A 62 6.73 -3.84 13.93
CA GLU A 62 5.75 -3.07 13.15
C GLU A 62 4.31 -3.58 13.30
N ARG A 63 4.04 -4.50 14.24
CA ARG A 63 2.75 -5.21 14.38
C ARG A 63 1.50 -4.31 14.27
N GLU A 64 1.43 -3.22 15.03
CA GLU A 64 0.31 -2.30 15.00
C GLU A 64 0.26 -1.51 13.69
N LEU A 65 1.42 -1.18 13.12
CA LEU A 65 1.49 -0.48 11.84
C LEU A 65 0.98 -1.38 10.71
N ASP A 66 1.38 -2.64 10.68
CA ASP A 66 0.88 -3.64 9.73
C ASP A 66 -0.64 -3.84 9.87
N GLN A 67 -1.13 -3.90 11.11
CA GLN A 67 -2.56 -4.02 11.39
C GLN A 67 -3.36 -2.84 10.84
N VAL A 68 -2.92 -1.61 11.12
CA VAL A 68 -3.58 -0.38 10.65
C VAL A 68 -3.47 -0.25 9.13
N ALA A 69 -2.26 -0.44 8.59
CA ALA A 69 -1.96 -0.28 7.18
C ALA A 69 -2.69 -1.32 6.31
N GLY A 70 -2.76 -2.57 6.77
CA GLY A 70 -3.46 -3.65 6.06
C GLY A 70 -4.93 -3.32 5.82
N VAL A 71 -5.62 -2.79 6.84
CA VAL A 71 -7.01 -2.33 6.70
C VAL A 71 -7.10 -1.12 5.79
N PHE A 72 -6.26 -0.11 6.04
CA PHE A 72 -6.35 1.16 5.32
C PHE A 72 -6.13 1.01 3.81
N TYR A 73 -5.07 0.30 3.41
CA TYR A 73 -4.76 0.10 1.99
C TYR A 73 -5.72 -0.89 1.33
N ASN A 74 -6.33 -1.81 2.08
CA ASN A 74 -7.43 -2.63 1.56
C ASN A 74 -8.65 -1.77 1.22
N LEU A 75 -9.13 -0.95 2.16
CA LEU A 75 -10.27 -0.07 1.94
C LEU A 75 -9.98 0.98 0.87
N SER A 76 -8.81 1.61 0.90
CA SER A 76 -8.45 2.63 -0.09
C SER A 76 -8.30 2.06 -1.51
N GLY A 77 -8.01 0.77 -1.65
CA GLY A 77 -7.96 0.10 -2.94
C GLY A 77 -9.31 -0.42 -3.44
N ALA A 78 -10.20 -0.85 -2.54
CA ALA A 78 -11.46 -1.51 -2.90
C ALA A 78 -12.70 -0.60 -2.80
N ASP A 79 -12.67 0.39 -1.92
CA ASP A 79 -13.78 1.29 -1.58
C ASP A 79 -13.19 2.69 -1.27
N SER A 80 -12.54 3.31 -2.26
CA SER A 80 -11.90 4.61 -2.01
C SER A 80 -12.92 5.73 -1.85
N ASN A 81 -12.53 6.81 -1.17
CA ASN A 81 -13.32 8.03 -1.03
C ASN A 81 -12.40 9.25 -0.84
N PRO A 82 -12.91 10.50 -0.93
CA PRO A 82 -12.07 11.70 -0.81
C PRO A 82 -11.28 11.79 0.51
N THR A 83 -11.83 11.30 1.62
CA THR A 83 -11.15 11.28 2.92
C THR A 83 -9.97 10.31 2.93
N ARG A 84 -10.18 9.09 2.42
CA ARG A 84 -9.13 8.05 2.30
C ARG A 84 -8.04 8.49 1.31
N GLU A 85 -8.41 9.09 0.18
CA GLU A 85 -7.44 9.63 -0.78
C GLU A 85 -6.60 10.77 -0.20
N ALA A 86 -7.20 11.67 0.58
CA ALA A 86 -6.48 12.72 1.29
C ALA A 86 -5.52 12.14 2.31
N LEU A 87 -5.98 11.18 3.11
CA LEU A 87 -5.14 10.52 4.09
C LEU A 87 -3.99 9.73 3.43
N MET A 88 -4.21 9.10 2.27
CA MET A 88 -3.13 8.47 1.50
C MET A 88 -2.02 9.46 1.12
N ARG A 89 -2.37 10.71 0.73
CA ARG A 89 -1.38 11.75 0.41
C ARG A 89 -0.57 12.14 1.64
N ASP A 90 -1.22 12.27 2.78
CA ASP A 90 -0.58 12.66 4.04
C ASP A 90 0.31 11.53 4.60
N LEU A 91 -0.09 10.27 4.41
CA LEU A 91 0.65 9.10 4.89
C LEU A 91 1.83 8.73 4.00
N ALA A 92 1.75 8.91 2.68
CA ALA A 92 2.81 8.55 1.75
C ALA A 92 4.21 9.08 2.15
N PRO A 93 4.40 10.38 2.47
CA PRO A 93 5.69 10.87 2.93
C PRO A 93 6.10 10.28 4.28
N LYS A 94 5.17 10.13 5.25
CA LYS A 94 5.44 9.54 6.57
C LYS A 94 5.94 8.10 6.48
N MET A 95 5.28 7.28 5.66
CA MET A 95 5.65 5.88 5.43
C MET A 95 6.99 5.77 4.69
N SER A 96 7.23 6.64 3.71
CA SER A 96 8.53 6.69 3.00
C SER A 96 9.67 7.11 3.91
N GLU A 97 9.43 8.06 4.81
CA GLU A 97 10.41 8.50 5.81
C GLU A 97 10.73 7.35 6.76
N PHE A 98 9.72 6.72 7.36
CA PHE A 98 9.89 5.59 8.27
C PHE A 98 10.66 4.41 7.62
N SER A 99 10.31 4.02 6.40
CA SER A 99 11.05 2.97 5.67
C SER A 99 12.52 3.36 5.41
N SER A 100 12.78 4.64 5.15
CA SER A 100 14.14 5.16 4.98
C SER A 100 14.90 5.18 6.31
N GLU A 101 14.27 5.57 7.42
CA GLU A 101 14.86 5.52 8.77
C GLU A 101 15.35 4.11 9.09
N ILE A 102 14.54 3.08 8.84
CA ILE A 102 14.93 1.67 9.07
C ILE A 102 16.12 1.29 8.21
N THR A 103 16.01 1.45 6.89
CA THR A 103 17.02 0.94 5.96
C THR A 103 18.33 1.72 5.96
N ASN A 104 18.31 2.97 6.44
CA ASN A 104 19.50 3.79 6.66
C ASN A 104 20.07 3.68 8.10
N ASN A 105 19.43 2.91 8.99
CA ASN A 105 19.88 2.72 10.36
C ASN A 105 21.17 1.90 10.41
N LYS A 106 22.32 2.59 10.52
CA LYS A 106 23.65 1.94 10.54
C LYS A 106 23.85 1.00 11.73
N PRO A 107 23.50 1.34 12.99
CA PRO A 107 23.57 0.40 14.10
C PRO A 107 22.78 -0.89 13.86
N LEU A 108 21.57 -0.77 13.33
CA LEU A 108 20.72 -1.92 13.01
C LEU A 108 21.34 -2.79 11.91
N PHE A 109 21.80 -2.16 10.82
CA PHE A 109 22.47 -2.89 9.75
C PHE A 109 23.75 -3.59 10.22
N ALA A 110 24.51 -2.97 11.12
CA ALA A 110 25.70 -3.58 11.70
C ALA A 110 25.37 -4.87 12.46
N LYS A 111 24.28 -4.90 13.25
CA LYS A 111 23.80 -6.11 13.92
C LYS A 111 23.43 -7.21 12.92
N ILE A 112 22.73 -6.86 11.83
CA ILE A 112 22.37 -7.80 10.77
C ILE A 112 23.63 -8.36 10.09
N GLU A 113 24.64 -7.53 9.81
CA GLU A 113 25.91 -8.01 9.26
C GLU A 113 26.66 -8.92 10.24
N THR A 114 26.70 -8.59 11.53
CA THR A 114 27.30 -9.46 12.55
C THR A 114 26.67 -10.84 12.55
N LEU A 115 25.33 -10.92 12.56
CA LEU A 115 24.60 -12.18 12.44
C LEU A 115 24.92 -12.92 11.14
N TRP A 116 24.97 -12.19 10.02
CA TRP A 116 25.29 -12.78 8.72
C TRP A 116 26.69 -13.38 8.68
N GLN A 117 27.69 -12.73 9.27
CA GLN A 117 29.05 -13.28 9.34
C GLN A 117 29.13 -14.50 10.26
N ALA A 118 28.34 -14.52 11.34
CA ALA A 118 28.28 -15.63 12.30
C ALA A 118 27.31 -16.76 11.92
N ARG A 119 26.60 -16.65 10.80
CA ARG A 119 25.44 -17.52 10.45
C ARG A 119 25.73 -19.01 10.48
N GLU A 120 26.93 -19.44 10.08
CA GLU A 120 27.34 -20.86 10.04
C GLU A 120 27.50 -21.44 11.46
N SER A 121 27.83 -20.60 12.44
CA SER A 121 28.03 -20.98 13.85
C SER A 121 26.87 -20.62 14.76
N ALA A 122 25.88 -19.86 14.27
CA ALA A 122 24.77 -19.34 15.06
C ALA A 122 23.63 -20.36 15.31
N GLY A 123 23.74 -21.59 14.77
CA GLY A 123 22.74 -22.64 14.98
C GLY A 123 21.37 -22.34 14.38
N LEU A 124 21.32 -21.48 13.35
CA LEU A 124 20.07 -21.08 12.70
C LEU A 124 19.45 -22.26 11.96
N ASN A 125 18.12 -22.39 12.09
CA ASN A 125 17.37 -23.31 11.23
C ASN A 125 17.28 -22.76 9.79
N PRO A 126 16.85 -23.58 8.80
CA PRO A 126 16.78 -23.14 7.41
C PRO A 126 15.90 -21.91 7.15
N GLU A 127 14.80 -21.76 7.89
CA GLU A 127 13.89 -20.61 7.76
C GLU A 127 14.51 -19.33 8.34
N GLN A 128 15.12 -19.41 9.53
CA GLN A 128 15.85 -18.30 10.15
C GLN A 128 17.00 -17.82 9.25
N LEU A 129 17.79 -18.74 8.72
CA LEU A 129 18.87 -18.41 7.77
C LEU A 129 18.31 -17.69 6.54
N ARG A 130 17.17 -18.16 6.01
CA ARG A 130 16.53 -17.55 4.86
C ARG A 130 16.03 -16.13 5.16
N VAL A 131 15.37 -15.92 6.30
CA VAL A 131 14.88 -14.60 6.70
C VAL A 131 16.05 -13.63 6.91
N LEU A 132 17.13 -14.08 7.57
CA LEU A 132 18.35 -13.28 7.72
C LEU A 132 18.95 -12.86 6.35
N GLU A 133 19.02 -13.79 5.39
CA GLU A 133 19.48 -13.49 4.02
C GLU A 133 18.61 -12.42 3.34
N LEU A 134 17.28 -12.52 3.49
CA LEU A 134 16.33 -11.58 2.92
C LEU A 134 16.47 -10.18 3.54
N TYR A 135 16.58 -10.08 4.88
CA TYR A 135 16.84 -8.81 5.56
C TYR A 135 18.14 -8.18 5.09
N ARG A 136 19.24 -8.94 5.10
CA ARG A 136 20.52 -8.42 4.63
C ARG A 136 20.42 -7.91 3.19
N ARG A 137 19.81 -8.70 2.29
CA ARG A 137 19.62 -8.31 0.89
C ARG A 137 18.77 -7.04 0.76
N MET A 138 17.72 -6.90 1.56
CA MET A 138 16.87 -5.71 1.59
C MET A 138 17.69 -4.47 1.95
N PHE A 139 18.47 -4.51 3.05
CA PHE A 139 19.33 -3.41 3.46
C PHE A 139 20.39 -3.06 2.40
N LEU A 140 21.04 -4.06 1.81
CA LEU A 140 22.02 -3.83 0.74
C LEU A 140 21.40 -3.15 -0.49
N ARG A 141 20.24 -3.62 -0.96
CA ARG A 141 19.50 -3.01 -2.07
C ARG A 141 18.98 -1.62 -1.73
N ALA A 142 18.71 -1.38 -0.45
CA ALA A 142 18.36 -0.07 0.07
C ALA A 142 19.57 0.86 0.21
N GLY A 143 20.80 0.40 -0.03
CA GLY A 143 22.01 1.21 0.00
C GLY A 143 22.63 1.36 1.39
N ALA A 144 22.40 0.42 2.32
CA ALA A 144 22.94 0.47 3.68
C ALA A 144 24.49 0.53 3.75
N GLN A 145 25.19 0.12 2.68
CA GLN A 145 26.65 0.23 2.55
C GLN A 145 27.13 1.52 1.85
N LEU A 146 26.22 2.38 1.42
CA LEU A 146 26.59 3.67 0.83
C LEU A 146 27.03 4.64 1.93
N GLU A 147 27.95 5.52 1.57
CA GLU A 147 28.48 6.57 2.45
C GLU A 147 28.45 7.94 1.77
N GLY A 148 28.48 8.99 2.58
CA GLY A 148 28.54 10.39 2.15
C GLY A 148 27.44 10.76 1.13
N ALA A 149 27.84 11.49 0.09
CA ALA A 149 26.93 12.04 -0.91
C ALA A 149 26.07 10.98 -1.64
N ALA A 150 26.57 9.75 -1.79
CA ALA A 150 25.81 8.68 -2.45
C ALA A 150 24.61 8.22 -1.60
N ALA A 151 24.80 8.10 -0.28
CA ALA A 151 23.73 7.72 0.65
C ALA A 151 22.67 8.82 0.76
N GLU A 152 23.09 10.08 0.86
CA GLU A 152 22.20 11.25 0.86
C GLU A 152 21.37 11.31 -0.42
N ARG A 153 22.02 11.13 -1.58
CA ARG A 153 21.36 11.15 -2.88
C ARG A 153 20.30 10.06 -3.00
N LEU A 154 20.60 8.82 -2.57
CA LEU A 154 19.66 7.70 -2.62
C LEU A 154 18.42 7.97 -1.74
N THR A 155 18.61 8.54 -0.54
CA THR A 155 17.51 8.94 0.35
C THR A 155 16.56 9.92 -0.35
N VAL A 156 17.12 10.96 -1.01
CA VAL A 156 16.33 11.93 -1.79
C VAL A 156 15.61 11.25 -2.97
N VAL A 157 16.25 10.31 -3.68
CA VAL A 157 15.60 9.56 -4.78
C VAL A 157 14.38 8.78 -4.27
N LYS A 158 14.55 8.02 -3.18
CA LYS A 158 13.50 7.15 -2.64
C LYS A 158 12.27 7.95 -2.21
N SER A 159 12.48 9.03 -1.47
CA SER A 159 11.39 9.92 -1.04
C SER A 159 10.61 10.50 -2.22
N ARG A 160 11.32 10.95 -3.27
CA ARG A 160 10.68 11.44 -4.50
C ARG A 160 9.91 10.32 -5.22
N LEU A 161 10.46 9.11 -5.28
CA LEU A 161 9.82 7.98 -5.94
C LEU A 161 8.51 7.57 -5.25
N ALA A 162 8.49 7.54 -3.91
CA ALA A 162 7.27 7.27 -3.14
C ALA A 162 6.18 8.30 -3.44
N SER A 163 6.55 9.59 -3.41
CA SER A 163 5.63 10.69 -3.71
C SER A 163 5.08 10.62 -5.15
N LEU A 164 5.93 10.29 -6.12
CA LEU A 164 5.52 10.11 -7.52
C LEU A 164 4.61 8.90 -7.69
N GLY A 165 4.87 7.79 -6.99
CA GLY A 165 4.02 6.60 -7.00
C GLY A 165 2.60 6.90 -6.51
N THR A 166 2.47 7.57 -5.35
CA THR A 166 1.16 8.00 -4.83
C THR A 166 0.45 8.94 -5.79
N THR A 167 1.17 9.92 -6.35
CA THR A 167 0.61 10.88 -7.32
C THR A 167 0.10 10.16 -8.57
N PHE A 168 0.88 9.21 -9.10
CA PHE A 168 0.48 8.43 -10.28
C PHE A 168 -0.79 7.62 -10.02
N SER A 169 -0.87 6.90 -8.90
CA SER A 169 -2.06 6.11 -8.55
C SER A 169 -3.31 6.99 -8.41
N GLN A 170 -3.17 8.19 -7.84
CA GLN A 170 -4.30 9.12 -7.68
C GLN A 170 -4.71 9.77 -9.00
N ASN A 171 -3.76 10.11 -9.86
CA ASN A 171 -4.07 10.60 -11.21
C ASN A 171 -4.85 9.55 -11.99
N LEU A 172 -4.41 8.28 -11.95
CA LEU A 172 -5.11 7.18 -12.61
C LEU A 172 -6.55 7.00 -12.09
N LEU A 173 -6.73 7.05 -10.76
CA LEU A 173 -8.05 6.94 -10.14
C LEU A 173 -8.96 8.13 -10.52
N ALA A 174 -8.39 9.34 -10.58
CA ALA A 174 -9.12 10.52 -11.01
C ALA A 174 -9.55 10.41 -12.48
N ASP A 175 -8.64 9.99 -13.37
CA ASP A 175 -8.95 9.77 -14.78
C ASP A 175 -10.07 8.72 -14.96
N GLU A 176 -10.03 7.60 -14.22
CA GLU A 176 -11.07 6.56 -14.26
C GLU A 176 -12.44 7.04 -13.76
N ARG A 177 -12.45 7.94 -12.78
CA ARG A 177 -13.68 8.48 -12.19
C ARG A 177 -14.30 9.57 -13.05
N ASP A 178 -13.47 10.51 -13.51
CA ASP A 178 -13.88 11.79 -14.08
C ASP A 178 -14.27 11.63 -15.56
N TRP A 179 -13.63 10.73 -16.30
CA TRP A 179 -14.08 10.41 -17.66
C TRP A 179 -15.29 9.47 -17.63
N PHE A 180 -16.34 9.89 -18.33
CA PHE A 180 -17.44 9.03 -18.68
C PHE A 180 -18.06 9.46 -20.01
N MET A 181 -18.72 8.53 -20.67
CA MET A 181 -19.51 8.77 -21.88
C MET A 181 -20.95 8.35 -21.61
N GLU A 182 -21.87 9.32 -21.57
CA GLU A 182 -23.31 9.05 -21.54
C GLU A 182 -23.74 8.29 -22.79
N LEU A 183 -24.59 7.28 -22.58
CA LEU A 183 -25.21 6.46 -23.60
C LEU A 183 -26.71 6.76 -23.64
N ALA A 184 -27.26 6.95 -24.83
CA ALA A 184 -28.70 6.89 -25.00
C ALA A 184 -29.20 5.44 -24.88
N GLU A 185 -30.49 5.25 -24.63
CA GLU A 185 -31.09 3.90 -24.59
C GLU A 185 -30.84 3.09 -25.87
N ALA A 186 -30.84 3.75 -27.03
CA ALA A 186 -30.53 3.11 -28.32
C ALA A 186 -29.06 2.67 -28.44
N ASP A 187 -28.14 3.25 -27.67
CA ASP A 187 -26.72 2.89 -27.70
C ASP A 187 -26.44 1.58 -26.95
N LEU A 188 -27.39 1.13 -26.12
CA LEU A 188 -27.32 -0.15 -25.40
C LEU A 188 -27.72 -1.35 -26.25
N GLU A 189 -28.35 -1.12 -27.40
CA GLU A 189 -28.82 -2.18 -28.29
C GLU A 189 -27.64 -3.03 -28.80
N GLY A 190 -27.75 -4.37 -28.62
CA GLY A 190 -26.73 -5.33 -29.01
C GLY A 190 -25.61 -5.56 -27.98
N LEU A 191 -25.60 -4.81 -26.87
CA LEU A 191 -24.74 -5.12 -25.74
C LEU A 191 -25.28 -6.30 -24.93
N PRO A 192 -24.41 -7.18 -24.40
CA PRO A 192 -24.80 -8.19 -23.42
C PRO A 192 -25.39 -7.56 -22.16
N ASP A 193 -26.33 -8.24 -21.53
CA ASP A 193 -27.04 -7.75 -20.33
C ASP A 193 -26.12 -7.29 -19.20
N PHE A 194 -24.99 -7.98 -19.01
CA PHE A 194 -24.03 -7.61 -17.96
C PHE A 194 -23.35 -6.26 -18.25
N VAL A 195 -23.10 -5.92 -19.52
CA VAL A 195 -22.52 -4.62 -19.92
C VAL A 195 -23.56 -3.52 -19.73
N THR A 196 -24.80 -3.79 -20.16
CA THR A 196 -25.93 -2.86 -19.97
C THR A 196 -26.18 -2.59 -18.49
N SER A 197 -26.15 -3.62 -17.65
CA SER A 197 -26.33 -3.50 -16.19
C SER A 197 -25.21 -2.69 -15.55
N ALA A 198 -23.96 -2.95 -15.93
CA ALA A 198 -22.80 -2.21 -15.44
C ALA A 198 -22.85 -0.72 -15.87
N ALA A 199 -23.22 -0.44 -17.11
CA ALA A 199 -23.35 0.94 -17.60
C ALA A 199 -24.44 1.74 -16.85
N ARG A 200 -25.58 1.08 -16.56
CA ARG A 200 -26.66 1.69 -15.76
C ARG A 200 -26.25 1.93 -14.32
N ALA A 201 -25.59 0.96 -13.68
CA ALA A 201 -25.10 1.12 -12.31
C ALA A 201 -24.10 2.29 -12.20
N ALA A 202 -23.11 2.34 -13.11
CA ALA A 202 -22.14 3.44 -13.16
C ALA A 202 -22.77 4.81 -13.39
N GLY A 203 -23.87 4.85 -14.15
CA GLY A 203 -24.66 6.05 -14.39
C GLY A 203 -25.45 6.50 -13.17
N ALA A 204 -26.10 5.55 -12.48
CA ALA A 204 -26.86 5.79 -11.27
C ALA A 204 -25.99 6.36 -10.13
N GLU A 205 -24.76 5.86 -9.97
CA GLU A 205 -23.76 6.39 -9.03
C GLU A 205 -23.43 7.88 -9.30
N ARG A 206 -23.62 8.34 -10.53
CA ARG A 206 -23.37 9.71 -10.98
C ARG A 206 -24.64 10.56 -11.09
N GLY A 207 -25.82 9.99 -10.81
CA GLY A 207 -27.11 10.67 -11.01
C GLY A 207 -27.46 10.90 -12.48
N LEU A 208 -26.94 10.06 -13.39
CA LEU A 208 -27.12 10.14 -14.84
C LEU A 208 -27.87 8.91 -15.39
N GLY A 209 -28.15 8.94 -16.70
CA GLY A 209 -28.52 7.74 -17.46
C GLY A 209 -27.35 6.75 -17.60
N PRO A 210 -27.47 5.70 -18.44
CA PRO A 210 -26.39 4.74 -18.62
C PRO A 210 -25.10 5.43 -19.11
N VAL A 211 -23.95 5.05 -18.53
CA VAL A 211 -22.64 5.61 -18.93
C VAL A 211 -21.62 4.50 -19.16
N VAL A 212 -20.62 4.78 -19.99
CA VAL A 212 -19.37 4.02 -20.04
C VAL A 212 -18.31 4.79 -19.25
N THR A 213 -17.59 4.11 -18.36
CA THR A 213 -16.42 4.65 -17.64
C THR A 213 -15.15 3.93 -18.11
N LEU A 214 -13.98 4.41 -17.71
CA LEU A 214 -12.70 3.73 -18.03
C LEU A 214 -12.42 2.51 -17.15
N SER A 215 -13.30 2.20 -16.18
CA SER A 215 -13.13 1.00 -15.36
C SER A 215 -13.04 -0.24 -16.26
N ARG A 216 -12.00 -1.05 -16.04
CA ARG A 216 -11.70 -2.22 -16.88
C ARG A 216 -12.88 -3.17 -17.03
N SER A 217 -13.70 -3.30 -15.99
CA SER A 217 -14.90 -4.16 -15.97
C SER A 217 -16.02 -3.68 -16.90
N LEU A 218 -15.97 -2.42 -17.36
CA LEU A 218 -16.97 -1.81 -18.24
C LEU A 218 -16.40 -1.45 -19.61
N ILE A 219 -15.26 -0.74 -19.67
CA ILE A 219 -14.68 -0.26 -20.93
C ILE A 219 -14.30 -1.41 -21.87
N VAL A 220 -13.70 -2.48 -21.35
CA VAL A 220 -13.23 -3.61 -22.17
C VAL A 220 -14.41 -4.37 -22.77
N PRO A 221 -15.43 -4.79 -22.00
CA PRO A 221 -16.63 -5.39 -22.58
C PRO A 221 -17.36 -4.47 -23.54
N PHE A 222 -17.46 -3.16 -23.25
CA PHE A 222 -18.10 -2.22 -24.17
C PHE A 222 -17.39 -2.17 -25.53
N LEU A 223 -16.05 -2.07 -25.53
CA LEU A 223 -15.24 -2.11 -26.76
C LEU A 223 -15.35 -3.46 -27.48
N GLN A 224 -15.50 -4.56 -26.75
CA GLN A 224 -15.62 -5.90 -27.32
C GLN A 224 -16.99 -6.13 -27.99
N PHE A 225 -18.08 -5.70 -27.36
CA PHE A 225 -19.43 -6.12 -27.75
C PHE A 225 -20.27 -5.02 -28.41
N SER A 226 -19.98 -3.73 -28.19
CA SER A 226 -20.80 -2.66 -28.75
C SER A 226 -20.80 -2.72 -30.28
N PRO A 227 -21.95 -2.77 -30.97
CA PRO A 227 -21.97 -2.72 -32.43
C PRO A 227 -21.66 -1.30 -32.96
N ARG A 228 -21.76 -0.27 -32.12
CA ARG A 228 -21.66 1.15 -32.50
C ARG A 228 -20.21 1.59 -32.68
N ARG A 229 -19.68 1.56 -33.91
CA ARG A 229 -18.28 1.90 -34.24
C ARG A 229 -17.85 3.28 -33.71
N ALA A 230 -18.68 4.30 -33.87
CA ALA A 230 -18.35 5.67 -33.43
C ALA A 230 -18.19 5.76 -31.90
N LEU A 231 -19.04 5.05 -31.14
CA LEU A 231 -18.94 5.02 -29.69
C LEU A 231 -17.73 4.20 -29.22
N ARG A 232 -17.43 3.08 -29.89
CA ARG A 232 -16.19 2.33 -29.63
C ARG A 232 -14.94 3.18 -29.86
N GLN A 233 -14.93 3.99 -30.93
CA GLN A 233 -13.83 4.89 -31.23
C GLN A 233 -13.67 5.94 -30.12
N LYS A 234 -14.76 6.63 -29.74
CA LYS A 234 -14.74 7.61 -28.65
C LYS A 234 -14.30 7.01 -27.31
N ALA A 235 -14.70 5.77 -27.03
CA ALA A 235 -14.30 5.04 -25.82
C ALA A 235 -12.84 4.56 -25.85
N TYR A 236 -12.27 4.31 -27.03
CA TYR A 236 -10.87 3.88 -27.18
C TYR A 236 -9.87 5.04 -27.15
N GLU A 237 -10.29 6.22 -27.62
CA GLU A 237 -9.48 7.44 -27.65
C GLU A 237 -9.43 8.17 -26.29
N ALA A 238 -10.30 7.78 -25.36
CA ALA A 238 -10.36 8.27 -23.99
C ALA A 238 -9.22 7.70 -23.13
#